data_AF-A0A7U3Z450-F1
#
_entry.id   AF-A0A7U3Z450-F1
#
_cell.length_a   1.000
_cell.length_b   1.000
_cell.length_c   1.000
_cell.angle_alpha   90.00
_cell.angle_beta   90.00
_cell.angle_gamma   90.00
#
_symmetry.space_group_name_H-M   'P 1'
#
loop_
_entity.id
_entity.type
_entity.pdbx_description
1 polymer ?
#
loop_
_entity_poly.entity_id
_entity_poly.type
_entity_poly.pdbx_seq_one_letter_code
_entity_poly.pdbx_strand_id
1 'polypeptide(L)'
;MNSWLAVVKNGGLVALLLTAIFLGGYSSLLSHRLELARQQVTEQEKTLAQQAGLIATLQTQDAQNRALMSAQQQREQQLRQQADIYQRKYRDAIKNDECARRTAPGAVLDLMRQPSGTTTSADHPVTP
;
A
#
# COMPACT_ATOMS: atom_id res chain seq x y z
N MET A 1 49.32 71.10 4.36
CA MET A 1 48.88 69.77 4.87
C MET A 1 47.51 69.32 4.37
N ASN A 2 46.73 70.14 3.63
CA ASN A 2 45.33 69.81 3.30
C ASN A 2 45.16 68.98 2.02
N SER A 3 46.18 68.94 1.15
CA SER A 3 46.13 68.22 -0.14
C SER A 3 46.21 66.68 0.04
N TRP A 4 47.02 66.20 0.98
CA TRP A 4 47.17 64.76 1.23
C TRP A 4 45.90 64.12 1.82
N LEU A 5 45.20 64.84 2.70
CA LEU A 5 43.91 64.42 3.25
C LEU A 5 42.81 64.34 2.18
N ALA A 6 42.84 65.20 1.16
CA ALA A 6 41.86 65.17 0.07
C ALA A 6 42.02 63.93 -0.81
N VAL A 7 43.25 63.48 -1.06
CA VAL A 7 43.53 62.25 -1.84
C VAL A 7 43.07 61.01 -1.09
N VAL A 8 43.32 60.93 0.22
CA VAL A 8 42.87 59.81 1.07
C VAL A 8 41.34 59.78 1.17
N LYS A 9 40.70 60.96 1.34
CA LYS A 9 39.24 61.05 1.40
C LYS A 9 38.58 60.64 0.09
N ASN A 10 39.14 61.06 -1.05
CA ASN A 10 38.63 60.69 -2.37
C ASN A 10 38.85 59.20 -2.67
N GLY A 11 40.01 58.64 -2.30
CA GLY A 11 40.29 57.20 -2.44
C GLY A 11 39.36 56.33 -1.61
N GLY A 12 39.11 56.72 -0.35
CA GLY A 12 38.16 56.03 0.52
C GLY A 12 36.72 56.09 0.01
N LEU A 13 36.32 57.22 -0.59
CA LEU A 13 34.98 57.39 -1.15
C LEU A 13 34.76 56.52 -2.40
N VAL A 14 35.78 56.39 -3.25
CA VAL A 14 35.75 55.48 -4.41
C VAL A 14 35.69 54.01 -3.98
N ALA A 15 36.49 53.63 -2.97
CA ALA A 15 36.47 52.27 -2.42
C ALA A 15 35.10 51.92 -1.82
N LEU A 16 34.49 52.85 -1.09
CA LEU A 16 33.15 52.69 -0.51
C LEU A 16 32.09 52.53 -1.60
N LEU A 17 32.14 53.35 -2.66
CA LEU A 17 31.24 53.26 -3.81
C LEU A 17 31.33 51.90 -4.51
N LEU A 18 32.55 51.40 -4.74
CA LEU A 18 32.77 50.06 -5.31
C LEU A 18 32.18 48.98 -4.41
N THR A 19 32.45 49.00 -3.11
CA THR A 19 31.87 48.01 -2.19
C THR A 19 30.35 48.04 -2.17
N ALA A 20 29.72 49.23 -2.23
CA ALA A 20 28.27 49.35 -2.28
C ALA A 20 27.67 48.78 -3.58
N ILE A 21 28.33 48.97 -4.72
CA ILE A 21 27.92 48.41 -6.02
C ILE A 21 28.05 46.88 -6.00
N PHE A 22 29.17 46.35 -5.49
CA PHE A 22 29.38 44.91 -5.37
C PHE A 22 28.36 44.26 -4.42
N LEU A 23 28.08 44.87 -3.26
CA LEU A 23 27.07 44.38 -2.31
C LEU A 23 25.65 44.47 -2.86
N GLY A 24 25.31 45.57 -3.55
CA GLY A 24 23.99 45.78 -4.16
C GLY A 24 23.71 44.81 -5.30
N GLY A 25 24.70 44.56 -6.17
CA GLY A 25 24.60 43.60 -7.26
C GLY A 25 24.44 42.16 -6.75
N TYR A 26 25.22 41.76 -5.74
CA TYR A 26 25.09 40.44 -5.12
C TYR A 26 23.73 40.25 -4.43
N SER A 27 23.23 41.29 -3.76
CA SER A 27 21.93 41.25 -3.09
C SER A 27 20.80 41.06 -4.09
N SER A 28 20.87 41.69 -5.27
CA SER A 28 19.89 41.52 -6.34
C SER A 28 19.90 40.10 -6.94
N LEU A 29 21.08 39.48 -7.09
CA LEU A 29 21.16 38.10 -7.56
C LEU A 29 20.67 37.11 -6.50
N LEU A 30 21.00 37.31 -5.21
CA LEU A 30 20.54 36.45 -4.12
C LEU A 30 19.03 36.52 -3.96
N SER A 31 18.43 37.72 -3.98
CA SER A 31 16.99 37.89 -3.87
C SER A 31 16.25 37.27 -5.05
N HIS A 32 16.78 37.37 -6.27
CA HIS A 32 16.17 36.70 -7.42
C HIS A 32 16.25 35.17 -7.32
N ARG A 33 17.35 34.62 -6.79
CA ARG A 33 17.48 33.18 -6.51
C ARG A 33 16.58 32.72 -5.38
N LEU A 34 16.38 33.56 -4.36
CA LEU A 34 15.47 33.29 -3.25
C LEU A 34 14.01 33.23 -3.72
N GLU A 35 13.64 34.14 -4.63
CA GLU A 35 12.30 34.19 -5.24
C GLU A 35 12.05 32.93 -6.08
N LEU A 36 13.02 32.52 -6.90
CA LEU A 36 12.95 31.28 -7.68
C LEU A 36 12.89 30.04 -6.77
N ALA A 37 13.67 30.02 -5.69
CA ALA A 37 13.64 28.92 -4.72
C ALA A 37 12.29 28.85 -4.00
N ARG A 38 11.69 30.00 -3.62
CA ARG A 38 10.33 30.04 -3.05
C ARG A 38 9.29 29.55 -4.04
N GLN A 39 9.36 29.98 -5.30
CA GLN A 39 8.45 29.51 -6.34
C GLN A 39 8.55 27.99 -6.52
N GLN A 40 9.78 27.45 -6.62
CA GLN A 40 10.01 26.01 -6.69
C GLN A 40 9.49 25.26 -5.47
N VAL A 41 9.67 25.80 -4.27
CA VAL A 41 9.13 25.21 -3.04
C VAL A 41 7.60 25.21 -3.07
N THR A 42 6.96 26.29 -3.52
CA THR A 42 5.48 26.34 -3.61
C THR A 42 4.91 25.41 -4.68
N GLU A 43 5.62 25.21 -5.79
CA GLU A 43 5.24 24.22 -6.81
C GLU A 43 5.44 22.79 -6.29
N GLN A 44 6.57 22.52 -5.62
CA GLN A 44 6.78 21.25 -4.96
C GLN A 44 5.74 20.99 -3.88
N GLU A 45 5.41 21.98 -3.06
CA GLU A 45 4.43 21.84 -1.97
C GLU A 45 3.03 21.52 -2.52
N LYS A 46 2.63 22.13 -3.65
CA LYS A 46 1.37 21.79 -4.33
C LYS A 46 1.36 20.35 -4.87
N THR A 47 2.46 19.93 -5.49
CA THR A 47 2.58 18.55 -6.02
C THR A 47 2.66 17.51 -4.89
N LEU A 48 3.33 17.84 -3.78
CA LEU A 48 3.43 16.99 -2.59
C LEU A 48 2.11 16.94 -1.82
N ALA A 49 1.35 18.05 -1.74
CA ALA A 49 0.02 18.05 -1.15
C ALA A 49 -0.96 17.20 -1.98
N GLN A 50 -0.87 17.28 -3.30
CA GLN A 50 -1.69 16.45 -4.20
C GLN A 50 -1.31 14.97 -4.09
N GLN A 51 -0.01 14.67 -3.99
CA GLN A 51 0.49 13.31 -3.79
C GLN A 51 0.17 12.78 -2.38
N ALA A 52 0.23 13.62 -1.35
CA ALA A 52 -0.17 13.29 0.02
C ALA A 52 -1.68 13.05 0.13
N GLY A 53 -2.50 13.80 -0.61
CA GLY A 53 -3.93 13.54 -0.73
C GLY A 53 -4.23 12.16 -1.33
N LEU A 54 -3.47 11.75 -2.36
CA LEU A 54 -3.61 10.42 -2.96
C LEU A 54 -3.04 9.30 -2.06
N ILE A 55 -1.96 9.55 -1.33
CA ILE A 55 -1.39 8.60 -0.37
C ILE A 55 -2.32 8.42 0.83
N ALA A 56 -2.98 9.48 1.30
CA ALA A 56 -3.94 9.41 2.39
C ALA A 56 -5.17 8.55 2.02
N THR A 57 -5.66 8.66 0.78
CA THR A 57 -6.76 7.81 0.32
C THR A 57 -6.32 6.34 0.16
N LEU A 58 -5.12 6.09 -0.36
CA LEU A 58 -4.54 4.73 -0.40
C LEU A 58 -4.35 4.14 1.01
N GLN A 59 -3.85 4.90 1.97
CA GLN A 59 -3.64 4.43 3.35
C GLN A 59 -4.96 4.11 4.06
N THR A 60 -6.00 4.92 3.87
CA THR A 60 -7.33 4.62 4.43
C THR A 60 -7.94 3.37 3.82
N GLN A 61 -7.71 3.13 2.53
CA GLN A 61 -8.17 1.93 1.83
C GLN A 61 -7.38 0.68 2.28
N ASP A 62 -6.06 0.79 2.44
CA ASP A 62 -5.22 -0.31 2.95
C ASP A 62 -5.54 -0.67 4.40
N ALA A 63 -5.82 0.33 5.25
CA ALA A 63 -6.22 0.09 6.64
C ALA A 63 -7.56 -0.66 6.70
N GLN A 64 -8.54 -0.25 5.88
CA GLN A 64 -9.81 -0.96 5.78
C GLN A 64 -9.65 -2.38 5.22
N ASN A 65 -8.85 -2.55 4.17
CA ASN A 65 -8.63 -3.86 3.56
C ASN A 65 -7.93 -4.82 4.54
N ARG A 66 -6.93 -4.34 5.28
CA ARG A 66 -6.25 -5.14 6.32
C ARG A 66 -7.20 -5.52 7.46
N ALA A 67 -8.11 -4.63 7.86
CA ALA A 67 -9.14 -4.94 8.86
C ALA A 67 -10.10 -6.03 8.35
N LEU A 68 -10.59 -5.92 7.12
CA LEU A 68 -11.47 -6.92 6.50
C LEU A 68 -10.78 -8.28 6.35
N MET A 69 -9.53 -8.30 5.90
CA MET A 69 -8.71 -9.52 5.80
C MET A 69 -8.56 -10.20 7.16
N SER A 70 -8.31 -9.43 8.23
CA SER A 70 -8.18 -10.00 9.58
C SER A 70 -9.50 -10.58 10.10
N ALA A 71 -10.63 -9.92 9.84
CA ALA A 71 -11.95 -10.41 10.23
C ALA A 71 -12.35 -11.68 9.45
N GLN A 72 -12.00 -11.75 8.17
CA GLN A 72 -12.26 -12.92 7.34
C GLN A 72 -11.42 -14.12 7.79
N GLN A 73 -10.13 -13.93 8.08
CA GLN A 73 -9.27 -14.98 8.62
C GLN A 73 -9.76 -15.51 9.97
N GLN A 74 -10.20 -14.63 10.87
CA GLN A 74 -10.78 -15.05 12.15
C GLN A 74 -12.06 -15.87 11.96
N ARG A 75 -12.94 -15.45 11.05
CA ARG A 75 -14.18 -16.18 10.75
C ARG A 75 -13.89 -17.57 10.16
N GLU A 76 -12.90 -17.69 9.27
CA GLU A 76 -12.48 -19.00 8.76
C GLU A 76 -11.89 -19.89 9.85
N GLN A 77 -11.06 -19.36 10.75
CA GLN A 77 -10.50 -20.12 11.86
C GLN A 77 -11.60 -20.60 12.82
N GLN A 78 -12.59 -19.76 13.11
CA GLN A 78 -13.75 -20.15 13.91
C GLN A 78 -14.56 -21.25 13.22
N LEU A 79 -14.79 -21.15 11.91
CA LEU A 79 -15.47 -22.21 11.14
C LEU A 79 -14.69 -23.53 11.18
N ARG A 80 -13.36 -23.50 11.04
CA ARG A 80 -12.52 -24.70 11.15
C ARG A 80 -12.63 -25.34 12.53
N GLN A 81 -12.53 -24.55 13.60
CA GLN A 81 -12.68 -25.07 14.97
C GLN A 81 -14.07 -25.67 15.20
N GLN A 82 -15.11 -24.99 14.70
CA GLN A 82 -16.47 -25.47 14.84
C GLN A 82 -16.68 -26.78 14.05
N ALA A 83 -16.17 -26.87 12.83
CA ALA A 83 -16.21 -28.08 12.02
C ALA A 83 -15.51 -29.26 12.73
N ASP A 84 -14.33 -29.04 13.30
CA ASP A 84 -13.61 -30.07 14.06
C ASP A 84 -14.39 -30.55 15.29
N ILE A 85 -15.01 -29.62 16.03
CA ILE A 85 -15.85 -29.95 17.18
C ILE A 85 -17.07 -30.76 16.75
N TYR A 86 -17.78 -30.33 15.70
CA TYR A 86 -18.93 -31.08 15.19
C TYR A 86 -18.51 -32.46 14.70
N GLN A 87 -17.42 -32.58 13.95
CA GLN A 87 -16.92 -33.86 13.46
C GLN A 87 -16.54 -34.81 14.60
N ARG A 88 -15.90 -34.31 15.66
CA ARG A 88 -15.64 -35.12 16.87
C ARG A 88 -16.94 -35.57 17.54
N LYS A 89 -17.92 -34.69 17.70
CA LYS A 89 -19.24 -35.05 18.26
C LYS A 89 -19.93 -36.13 17.45
N TYR A 90 -19.92 -36.04 16.12
CA TYR A 90 -20.48 -37.08 15.26
C TYR A 90 -19.71 -38.39 15.43
N ARG A 91 -18.37 -38.34 15.46
CA ARG A 91 -17.54 -39.53 15.64
C ARG A 91 -17.77 -40.20 16.99
N ASP A 92 -17.93 -39.43 18.07
CA ASP A 92 -18.21 -39.95 19.41
C ASP A 92 -19.63 -40.50 19.55
N ALA A 93 -20.62 -39.88 18.89
CA ALA A 93 -21.98 -40.41 18.85
C ALA A 93 -22.03 -41.75 18.10
N ILE A 94 -21.35 -41.83 16.95
CA ILE A 94 -21.29 -43.03 16.11
C ILE A 94 -20.43 -44.14 16.76
N LYS A 95 -19.41 -43.79 17.55
CA LYS A 95 -18.52 -44.76 18.21
C LYS A 95 -19.22 -45.63 19.27
N ASN A 96 -20.27 -45.13 19.90
CA ASN A 96 -21.04 -45.86 20.91
C ASN A 96 -22.14 -46.75 20.30
N ASP A 97 -22.34 -46.68 18.99
CA ASP A 97 -23.35 -47.47 18.28
C ASP A 97 -22.72 -48.76 17.71
N GLU A 98 -23.21 -49.93 18.14
CA GLU A 98 -22.70 -51.25 17.72
C GLU A 98 -22.81 -51.44 16.20
N CYS A 99 -23.81 -50.83 15.55
CA CYS A 99 -24.00 -50.89 14.10
C CYS A 99 -22.92 -50.14 13.31
N ALA A 100 -22.32 -49.08 13.85
CA ALA A 100 -21.31 -48.29 13.16
C ALA A 100 -19.86 -48.74 13.46
N ARG A 101 -19.69 -49.56 14.49
CA ARG A 101 -18.41 -50.17 14.86
C ARG A 101 -18.02 -51.33 13.93
N ARG A 102 -19.00 -51.92 13.23
CA ARG A 102 -18.75 -52.83 12.11
C ARG A 102 -18.25 -52.04 10.91
N THR A 103 -17.10 -52.44 10.36
CA THR A 103 -16.64 -51.96 9.05
C THR A 103 -17.77 -52.12 8.05
N ALA A 104 -18.17 -51.03 7.38
CA ALA A 104 -19.22 -51.09 6.38
C ALA A 104 -18.87 -52.19 5.36
N PRO A 105 -19.78 -53.13 5.08
CA PRO A 105 -19.50 -54.25 4.18
C PRO A 105 -19.06 -53.69 2.82
N GLY A 106 -17.92 -54.16 2.32
CA GLY A 106 -17.24 -53.59 1.14
C GLY A 106 -18.16 -53.41 -0.08
N ALA A 107 -19.16 -54.28 -0.25
CA ALA A 107 -20.17 -54.19 -1.30
C ALA A 107 -21.02 -52.90 -1.25
N VAL A 108 -21.32 -52.37 -0.06
CA VAL A 108 -22.08 -51.11 0.09
C VAL A 108 -21.19 -49.90 -0.14
N LEU A 109 -19.91 -49.98 0.23
CA LEU A 109 -18.91 -48.97 -0.14
C LEU A 109 -18.68 -48.94 -1.65
N ASP A 110 -18.71 -50.08 -2.33
CA ASP A 110 -18.56 -50.19 -3.79
C ASP A 110 -19.78 -49.62 -4.53
N LEU A 111 -21.00 -49.86 -4.01
CA LEU A 111 -22.22 -49.24 -4.55
C LEU A 111 -22.25 -47.70 -4.35
N MET A 112 -21.80 -47.20 -3.20
CA MET A 112 -21.72 -45.75 -2.92
C MET A 112 -20.53 -45.09 -3.63
N ARG A 113 -19.45 -45.83 -3.90
CA ARG A 113 -18.27 -45.37 -4.65
C ARG A 113 -18.48 -45.38 -6.16
N GLN A 114 -19.72 -45.60 -6.62
CA GLN A 114 -20.15 -45.52 -8.01
C GLN A 114 -19.21 -44.59 -8.81
N PRO A 115 -18.36 -45.14 -9.70
CA PRO A 115 -17.34 -44.35 -10.35
C PRO A 115 -18.04 -43.25 -11.13
N SER A 116 -17.70 -42.01 -10.83
CA SER A 116 -18.00 -40.85 -11.69
C SER A 116 -17.17 -40.96 -12.97
N GLY A 117 -17.38 -42.03 -13.73
CA GLY A 117 -16.45 -42.49 -14.75
C GLY A 117 -17.01 -43.65 -15.54
N THR A 118 -18.18 -43.46 -16.16
CA THR A 118 -18.53 -43.97 -17.50
C THR A 118 -19.95 -43.52 -17.84
N THR A 119 -20.13 -42.24 -18.17
CA THR A 119 -21.03 -41.89 -19.26
C THR A 119 -20.15 -41.33 -20.36
N THR A 120 -19.48 -42.26 -21.07
CA THR A 120 -19.09 -42.04 -22.45
C THR A 120 -20.30 -41.42 -23.14
N SER A 121 -20.14 -40.16 -23.54
CA SER A 121 -21.01 -39.46 -24.47
C SER A 121 -21.13 -40.37 -25.70
N ALA A 122 -22.24 -41.10 -25.79
CA ALA A 122 -22.60 -41.81 -26.99
C ALA A 122 -23.13 -40.75 -27.97
N ASP A 123 -22.31 -40.47 -28.98
CA ASP A 123 -22.61 -39.88 -30.27
C ASP A 123 -24.09 -39.51 -30.49
N HIS A 124 -24.39 -38.21 -30.44
CA HIS A 124 -25.52 -37.65 -31.17
C HIS A 124 -24.92 -36.64 -32.15
N PRO A 125 -24.87 -36.95 -33.47
CA PRO A 125 -24.42 -35.99 -34.45
C PRO A 125 -25.44 -34.86 -34.55
N VAL A 126 -25.01 -33.65 -34.20
CA VAL A 126 -25.75 -32.42 -34.50
C VAL A 126 -25.38 -32.03 -35.92
N THR A 127 -26.25 -32.33 -36.87
CA THR A 127 -26.24 -31.74 -38.22
C THR A 127 -26.89 -30.35 -38.19
N PRO A 128 -26.50 -29.45 -39.11
CA PRO A 128 -26.47 -27.99 -38.94
C PRO A 128 -27.84 -27.31 -38.84
#